data_AF-A0A916IAG1-F1
#
_entry.id   AF-A0A916IAG1-F1
#
_cell.length_a   1.000
_cell.length_b   1.000
_cell.length_c   1.000
_cell.angle_alpha   90.00
_cell.angle_beta   90.00
_cell.angle_gamma   90.00
#
_symmetry.space_group_name_H-M   'P 1'
#
loop_
_entity.id
_entity.type
_entity.pdbx_description
1 polymer ?
#
loop_
_entity_poly.entity_id
_entity_poly.type
_entity_poly.pdbx_seq_one_letter_code
_entity_poly.pdbx_strand_id
1 'polypeptide(L)'
;MDQQNLRIVPTFSLDDQAWIRRSSIVVPKFWAGHGVAPQAGDALRVGGRQFTVKARVWEHDGSTPILRLFLSSGHAESDTVFGEL
;
A
#
# COMPACT_ATOMS: atom_id res chain seq x y z
N MET A 1 19.81 -8.16 16.79
CA MET A 1 18.60 -8.20 15.96
C MET A 1 19.05 -7.90 14.55
N ASP A 2 19.03 -8.88 13.65
CA ASP A 2 19.30 -8.63 12.24
C ASP A 2 18.17 -7.77 11.68
N GLN A 3 18.49 -6.52 11.34
CA GLN A 3 17.59 -5.65 10.63
C GLN A 3 17.48 -6.18 9.20
N GLN A 4 16.58 -7.13 8.98
CA GLN A 4 16.29 -7.63 7.64
C GLN A 4 15.83 -6.44 6.80
N ASN A 5 16.56 -6.15 5.72
CA ASN A 5 16.20 -5.13 4.76
C ASN A 5 14.97 -5.59 3.98
N LEU A 6 13.80 -5.40 4.59
CA LEU A 6 12.54 -5.93 4.12
C LEU A 6 12.07 -5.16 2.88
N ARG A 7 11.95 -5.87 1.76
CA ARG A 7 11.36 -5.30 0.54
C ARG A 7 9.83 -5.33 0.67
N ILE A 8 9.21 -4.17 0.83
CA ILE A 8 7.75 -4.03 0.96
C ILE A 8 7.16 -3.44 -0.32
N VAL A 9 6.13 -4.09 -0.88
CA VAL A 9 5.51 -3.70 -2.15
C VAL A 9 4.00 -3.48 -1.97
N PRO A 10 3.53 -2.23 -1.95
CA PRO A 10 2.11 -1.93 -1.99
C PRO A 10 1.50 -2.32 -3.33
N THR A 11 0.37 -3.01 -3.30
CA THR A 11 -0.41 -3.43 -4.47
C THR A 11 -1.73 -2.67 -4.45
N PHE A 12 -1.83 -1.73 -5.40
CA PHE A 12 -3.00 -0.88 -5.62
C PHE A 12 -3.97 -1.53 -6.61
N SER A 13 -5.25 -1.16 -6.54
CA SER A 13 -6.23 -1.51 -7.57
C SER A 13 -5.83 -0.93 -8.93
N LEU A 14 -6.40 -1.44 -10.03
CA LEU A 14 -6.11 -0.91 -11.37
C LEU A 14 -6.45 0.59 -11.50
N ASP A 15 -7.59 1.00 -10.93
CA ASP A 15 -8.02 2.40 -10.95
C ASP A 15 -7.07 3.30 -10.17
N ASP A 16 -6.61 2.84 -9.00
CA ASP A 16 -5.63 3.56 -8.18
C ASP A 16 -4.26 3.64 -8.87
N GLN A 17 -3.83 2.57 -9.53
CA GLN A 17 -2.60 2.59 -10.34
C GLN A 17 -2.70 3.61 -11.49
N ALA A 18 -3.85 3.66 -12.18
CA ALA A 18 -4.10 4.64 -13.23
C ALA A 18 -4.11 6.07 -12.66
N TRP A 19 -4.74 6.28 -11.51
CA TRP A 19 -4.74 7.57 -10.82
C TRP A 19 -3.33 8.02 -10.41
N ILE A 20 -2.52 7.14 -9.79
CA ILE A 20 -1.13 7.43 -9.41
C ILE A 20 -0.31 7.88 -10.61
N ARG A 21 -0.40 7.15 -11.73
CA ARG A 21 0.33 7.46 -12.97
C ARG A 21 -0.10 8.81 -13.55
N ARG A 22 -1.40 9.03 -13.72
CA ARG A 22 -1.95 10.28 -14.30
C ARG A 22 -1.66 11.51 -13.45
N SER A 23 -1.66 11.35 -12.13
CA SER A 23 -1.45 12.44 -11.18
C SER A 23 0.04 12.63 -10.81
N SER A 24 0.95 11.85 -11.41
CA SER A 24 2.39 11.87 -11.13
C SER A 24 2.72 11.76 -9.64
N ILE A 25 1.97 10.93 -8.90
CA ILE A 25 2.16 10.78 -7.46
C ILE A 25 3.37 9.90 -7.18
N VAL A 26 4.30 10.41 -6.38
CA VAL A 26 5.40 9.61 -5.83
C VAL A 26 4.87 8.78 -4.66
N VAL A 27 5.08 7.47 -4.70
CA VAL A 27 4.75 6.56 -3.59
C VAL A 27 5.99 6.43 -2.68
N PRO A 28 5.96 6.95 -1.44
CA PRO A 28 7.10 6.87 -0.53
C PRO A 28 7.44 5.42 -0.13
N LYS A 29 8.70 5.21 0.26
CA LYS A 29 9.13 3.97 0.93
C LYS A 29 8.72 4.00 2.41
N PHE A 30 7.42 3.93 2.69
CA PHE A 30 6.82 4.13 4.02
C PHE A 30 7.45 3.32 5.17
N TRP A 31 8.05 2.16 4.88
CA TRP A 31 8.62 1.26 5.89
C TRP A 31 10.14 1.13 5.84
N ALA A 32 10.83 2.01 5.10
CA ALA A 32 12.29 1.99 5.09
C ALA A 32 12.85 2.20 6.51
N GLY A 33 13.64 1.24 7.00
CA GLY A 33 14.24 1.29 8.33
C GLY A 33 13.33 0.88 9.48
N HIS A 34 12.08 0.47 9.23
CA HIS A 34 11.20 -0.05 10.27
C HIS A 34 11.53 -1.51 10.60
N GLY A 35 11.66 -1.84 11.88
CA GLY A 35 11.89 -3.20 12.36
C GLY A 35 10.63 -4.06 12.47
N VAL A 36 9.45 -3.49 12.23
CA VAL A 36 8.16 -4.16 12.35
C VAL A 36 7.46 -4.13 11.00
N ALA A 37 7.08 -5.31 10.53
CA ALA A 37 6.34 -5.47 9.29
C ALA A 37 4.88 -4.97 9.44
N PRO A 38 4.35 -4.27 8.42
CA PRO A 38 2.96 -3.83 8.39
C PRO A 38 1.96 -4.98 8.51
N GLN A 39 0.82 -4.67 9.10
CA GLN A 39 -0.29 -5.57 9.38
C GLN A 39 -1.55 -5.14 8.62
N ALA A 40 -2.52 -6.06 8.54
CA ALA A 40 -3.85 -5.70 8.07
C ALA A 40 -4.48 -4.67 9.03
N GLY A 41 -5.12 -3.64 8.48
CA GLY A 41 -5.65 -2.51 9.23
C GLY A 41 -4.73 -1.28 9.25
N ASP A 42 -3.43 -1.44 9.00
CA ASP A 42 -2.53 -0.30 8.85
C ASP A 42 -2.97 0.60 7.68
N ALA A 43 -2.83 1.91 7.85
CA ALA A 43 -3.22 2.89 6.85
C ALA A 43 -2.00 3.61 6.28
N LEU A 44 -2.05 3.91 4.97
CA LEU A 44 -1.10 4.75 4.28
C LEU A 44 -1.84 5.89 3.57
N ARG A 45 -1.22 7.07 3.53
CA ARG A 45 -1.73 8.24 2.83
C ARG A 45 -0.81 8.59 1.68
N VAL A 46 -1.38 8.63 0.48
CA VAL A 46 -0.67 8.90 -0.78
C VAL A 46 -1.51 9.90 -1.56
N GLY A 47 -0.92 11.04 -1.95
CA GLY A 47 -1.59 12.04 -2.79
C GLY A 47 -2.96 12.52 -2.29
N GLY A 48 -3.16 12.63 -0.97
CA GLY A 48 -4.43 13.03 -0.36
C GLY A 48 -5.48 11.92 -0.23
N ARG A 49 -5.19 10.70 -0.70
CA ARG A 49 -6.04 9.52 -0.53
C ARG A 49 -5.51 8.62 0.59
N GLN A 50 -6.42 7.95 1.27
CA GLN A 50 -6.09 6.97 2.31
C GLN A 50 -6.36 5.55 1.80
N PHE A 51 -5.40 4.66 2.04
CA PHE A 51 -5.51 3.25 1.71
C PHE A 51 -5.25 2.42 2.97
N THR A 52 -6.05 1.39 3.17
CA THR A 52 -5.86 0.44 4.28
C THR A 52 -5.30 -0.86 3.75
N VAL A 53 -4.31 -1.43 4.44
CA VAL A 53 -3.81 -2.78 4.18
C VAL A 53 -4.93 -3.78 4.49
N LYS A 54 -5.46 -4.44 3.46
CA LYS A 54 -6.52 -5.45 3.57
C LYS A 54 -5.95 -6.84 3.77
N ALA A 55 -4.85 -7.15 3.09
CA ALA A 55 -4.18 -8.43 3.20
C ALA A 55 -2.67 -8.27 2.98
N ARG A 56 -1.93 -9.30 3.37
CA ARG A 56 -0.49 -9.37 3.15
C ARG A 56 -0.07 -10.76 2.71
N VAL A 57 0.95 -10.83 1.87
CA VAL A 57 1.55 -12.09 1.41
C VAL A 57 3.06 -11.95 1.48
N TRP A 58 3.70 -12.96 2.06
CA TRP A 58 5.14 -13.14 2.00
C TRP A 58 5.48 -13.93 0.74
N GLU A 59 6.28 -13.33 -0.13
CA GLU A 59 6.78 -13.93 -1.36
C GLU A 59 8.30 -14.11 -1.26
N HIS A 60 8.85 -14.99 -2.09
CA HIS A 60 10.29 -15.13 -2.28
C HIS A 60 10.58 -14.99 -3.77
N ASP A 61 11.29 -13.93 -4.18
CA ASP A 61 11.56 -13.64 -5.59
C ASP A 61 12.76 -14.40 -6.19
N GLY A 62 13.27 -15.38 -5.45
CA GLY A 62 14.48 -16.13 -5.79
C GLY A 62 15.76 -15.53 -5.19
N SER A 63 15.71 -14.29 -4.70
CA SER A 63 16.85 -13.62 -4.06
C SER A 63 16.54 -13.16 -2.64
N THR A 64 15.37 -12.57 -2.42
CA THR A 64 15.02 -11.94 -1.15
C THR A 64 13.54 -12.13 -0.82
N PRO A 65 13.17 -12.19 0.47
CA PRO A 65 11.76 -12.15 0.86
C PRO A 65 11.15 -10.79 0.52
N ILE A 66 9.95 -10.82 -0.05
CA ILE A 66 9.13 -9.64 -0.35
C ILE A 66 7.86 -9.73 0.50
N LEU A 67 7.49 -8.63 1.14
CA LEU A 67 6.17 -8.47 1.74
C LEU A 67 5.27 -7.66 0.80
N ARG A 68 4.32 -8.34 0.16
CA ARG A 68 3.30 -7.70 -0.67
C ARG A 68 2.11 -7.30 0.18
N LEU A 69 1.66 -6.05 0.05
CA LEU A 69 0.49 -5.52 0.76
C LEU A 69 -0.62 -5.25 -0.24
N PHE A 70 -1.80 -5.82 -0.01
CA PHE A 70 -2.97 -5.56 -0.83
C PHE A 70 -3.79 -4.46 -0.19
N LEU A 71 -4.00 -3.38 -0.92
CA LEU A 71 -4.62 -2.18 -0.40
C LEU A 71 -6.10 -2.11 -0.76
N SER A 72 -6.88 -1.42 0.07
CA SER A 72 -8.23 -0.98 -0.30
C SER A 72 -8.19 -0.04 -1.50
N SER A 73 -9.35 0.23 -2.10
CA SER A 73 -9.47 1.39 -2.98
C SER A 73 -9.17 2.66 -2.19
N GLY A 74 -8.40 3.57 -2.80
CA GLY A 74 -8.14 4.88 -2.22
C GLY A 74 -9.20 5.85 -2.69
N HIS A 75 -10.21 6.09 -1.85
CA HIS A 75 -11.14 7.20 -2.08
C HIS A 75 -10.61 8.46 -1.39
N ALA A 76 -10.77 9.61 -2.05
CA ALA A 76 -10.60 10.87 -1.34
C ALA A 76 -11.73 10.97 -0.30
N GLU A 77 -11.50 11.58 0.87
CA GLU A 77 -12.60 11.87 1.82
C GLU A 77 -13.73 12.69 1.19
N SER A 78 -13.49 13.31 0.02
CA SER A 78 -14.49 14.05 -0.77
C SER A 78 -15.27 13.19 -1.78
N ASP A 79 -14.93 11.91 -1.97
CA ASP A 79 -15.72 11.01 -2.80
C ASP A 79 -16.94 10.56 -1.98
N THR A 80 -18.05 11.29 -2.08
CA THR A 80 -19.33 10.87 -1.53
C THR A 80 -19.68 9.49 -2.08
N VAL A 81 -19.66 8.47 -1.24
CA VAL A 81 -20.17 7.14 -1.59
C VAL A 81 -21.70 7.23 -1.52
N PHE A 82 -22.34 7.44 -2.67
CA PHE A 82 -23.78 7.25 -2.76
C PHE A 82 -24.05 5.74 -2.68
N GLY A 83 -24.37 5.26 -1.48
CA GLY A 83 -24.86 3.90 -1.29
C GLY A 83 -26.21 3.73 -1.98
N GLU A 84 -26.34 2.66 -2.77
CA GLU A 84 -27.64 2.20 -3.29
C GLU A 84 -28.57 1.87 -2.11
N LEU A 85 -29.82 2.34 -2.22
CA LEU A 85 -30.92 2.12 -1.29
C LEU A 85 -31.33 0.64 -1.22
#